data_AF-W1W5N5-F1
#
_entry.id   AF-W1W5N5-F1
#
_cell.length_a   1.000
_cell.length_b   1.000
_cell.length_c   1.000
_cell.angle_alpha   90.00
_cell.angle_beta   90.00
_cell.angle_gamma   90.00
#
_symmetry.space_group_name_H-M   'P 1'
#
loop_
_entity.id
_entity.type
_entity.pdbx_description
1 polymer ?
#
loop_
_entity_poly.entity_id
_entity_poly.type
_entity_poly.pdbx_seq_one_letter_code
_entity_poly.pdbx_strand_id
1 'polypeptide(L)' 'MEGALKLKEISYIHAEAYAGGELKHGTLALIEEGVPVIALATQEDVYDKMISNIREVKAREAVVIGI' A
#
# COMPACT_ATOMS: atom_id res chain seq x y z
N MET A 1 5.61 -2.81 -7.95
CA MET A 1 7.07 -2.69 -7.75
C MET A 1 7.63 -1.45 -8.40
N GLU A 2 7.39 -1.23 -9.69
CA GLU A 2 7.92 -0.09 -10.45
C GLU A 2 7.66 1.29 -9.79
N GLY A 3 6.46 1.53 -9.27
CA GLY A 3 6.13 2.80 -8.61
C GLY A 3 7.05 3.13 -7.42
N ALA A 4 7.39 2.14 -6.59
CA ALA A 4 8.31 2.35 -5.47
C ALA A 4 9.75 2.63 -5.93
N LEU A 5 10.19 1.97 -7.01
CA LEU A 5 11.49 2.24 -7.61
C LEU A 5 11.57 3.67 -8.15
N LYS A 6 10.55 4.12 -8.89
CA LYS A 6 10.51 5.48 -9.44
C LYS A 6 10.44 6.55 -8.37
N LEU A 7 9.69 6.31 -7.29
CA LEU A 7 9.68 7.22 -6.13
C LEU A 7 11.08 7.36 -5.53
N LYS A 8 11.78 6.24 -5.31
CA LYS A 8 13.16 6.25 -4.80
C LYS A 8 14.12 6.99 -5.73
N GLU A 9 14.03 6.78 -7.04
CA GLU A 9 14.92 7.39 -8.03
C GLU A 9 14.73 8.90 -8.19
N ILE A 10 13.47 9.36 -8.23
CA ILE A 10 13.14 10.75 -8.60
C ILE A 10 13.00 11.64 -7.36
N SER A 11 12.37 11.13 -6.30
CA SER A 11 12.06 11.94 -5.11
C SER A 11 13.04 11.74 -3.96
N TYR A 12 13.91 10.73 -4.04
CA TYR A 12 14.80 10.30 -2.95
C TYR A 12 14.07 9.93 -1.65
N ILE A 13 12.75 9.67 -1.73
CA ILE A 13 11.94 9.19 -0.60
C ILE A 13 12.03 7.67 -0.54
N HIS A 14 12.18 7.13 0.67
CA HIS A 14 12.08 5.69 0.89
C HIS A 14 10.67 5.21 0.54
N ALA A 15 10.58 4.30 -0.43
CA ALA A 15 9.33 3.70 -0.86
C ALA A 15 9.47 2.19 -1.04
N GLU A 16 8.46 1.43 -0.65
CA GLU A 16 8.41 -0.02 -0.82
C GLU A 16 7.08 -0.43 -1.44
N ALA A 17 7.14 -1.48 -2.26
CA ALA A 17 5.96 -2.03 -2.91
C ALA A 17 5.73 -3.45 -2.40
N TYR A 18 4.50 -3.70 -1.96
CA TYR A 18 4.06 -4.99 -1.44
C TYR A 18 2.91 -5.54 -2.27
N ALA A 19 2.84 -6.87 -2.41
CA ALA A 19 1.62 -7.51 -2.87
C ALA A 19 0.57 -7.40 -1.75
N GLY A 20 -0.69 -7.12 -2.10
CA GLY A 20 -1.73 -6.91 -1.09
C GLY A 20 -1.91 -8.10 -0.13
N GLY A 21 -1.73 -9.33 -0.63
CA GLY A 21 -1.80 -10.54 0.19
C GLY A 21 -0.73 -10.62 1.29
N GLU A 22 0.42 -9.98 1.10
CA GLU A 22 1.55 -10.04 2.04
C GLU A 22 1.39 -9.11 3.24
N LEU A 23 0.45 -8.15 3.20
CA LEU A 23 0.28 -7.14 4.25
C LEU A 23 0.11 -7.76 5.65
N LYS A 24 -0.54 -8.92 5.72
CA LYS A 24 -0.80 -9.66 6.97
C LYS A 24 0.41 -10.40 7.53
N HIS A 25 1.49 -10.51 6.75
CA HIS A 25 2.70 -11.27 7.11
C HIS A 25 3.79 -10.39 7.73
N GLY A 26 3.39 -9.30 8.41
CA GLY A 26 4.27 -8.41 9.16
C GLY A 26 4.35 -6.99 8.60
N THR A 27 4.01 -6.77 7.33
CA THR A 27 4.12 -5.45 6.69
C THR A 27 3.19 -4.41 7.31
N LEU A 28 2.02 -4.82 7.80
CA LEU A 28 1.10 -3.94 8.52
C LEU A 28 1.70 -3.34 9.80
N ALA A 29 2.76 -3.93 10.36
CA ALA A 29 3.45 -3.35 11.52
C ALA A 29 4.27 -2.08 11.17
N LEU A 30 4.54 -1.86 9.87
CA LEU A 30 5.25 -0.68 9.38
C LEU A 30 4.30 0.49 9.06
N ILE A 31 2.98 0.27 9.15
CA ILE A 31 1.97 1.28 8.85
C ILE A 31 1.57 1.98 10.15
N GLU A 32 1.83 3.28 10.20
CA GLU A 32 1.45 4.17 11.29
C GLU A 32 0.65 5.38 10.76
N GLU A 33 0.14 6.19 11.68
CA GLU A 33 -0.63 7.39 11.38
C GLU A 33 0.12 8.30 10.41
N GLY A 34 -0.56 8.76 9.36
CA GLY A 34 -0.01 9.72 8.41
C GLY A 34 0.89 9.12 7.32
N VAL A 35 1.25 7.83 7.37
CA VAL A 35 2.05 7.18 6.32
C VAL A 35 1.27 7.19 4.99
N PRO A 36 1.85 7.70 3.89
CA PRO A 36 1.19 7.67 2.59
C PRO A 36 1.23 6.27 1.99
N VAL A 37 0.07 5.73 1.64
CA VAL A 37 -0.07 4.42 0.99
C VAL A 37 -0.77 4.59 -0.35
N ILE A 38 -0.07 4.25 -1.42
CA ILE A 38 -0.63 4.19 -2.77
C ILE A 38 -1.19 2.78 -2.98
N ALA A 39 -2.51 2.67 -3.09
CA ALA A 39 -3.22 1.42 -3.27
C ALA A 39 -3.68 1.25 -4.72
N LEU A 40 -3.32 0.10 -5.32
CA LEU A 40 -3.70 -0.26 -6.70
C LEU A 40 -4.73 -1.39 -6.65
N ALA A 41 -5.96 -1.12 -7.09
CA ALA A 41 -7.06 -2.08 -7.09
C ALA A 41 -7.67 -2.23 -8.49
N THR A 42 -6.83 -2.51 -9.49
CA THR A 42 -7.23 -2.55 -10.91
C THR A 42 -7.61 -3.94 -11.43
N GLN A 43 -7.32 -5.00 -10.67
CA GLN A 43 -7.58 -6.38 -11.07
C GLN A 43 -8.91 -6.87 -10.49
N GLU A 44 -9.90 -7.15 -11.36
CA GLU A 44 -11.26 -7.53 -10.95
C GLU A 44 -11.29 -8.78 -10.07
N ASP A 45 -10.55 -9.83 -10.43
CA ASP A 45 -10.53 -11.13 -9.72
C ASP A 45 -10.07 -11.04 -8.26
N VAL A 46 -9.36 -9.97 -7.89
CA VAL A 46 -8.83 -9.76 -6.54
C VAL A 46 -9.29 -8.43 -5.93
N TYR A 47 -10.22 -7.73 -6.58
CA TYR A 47 -10.66 -6.41 -6.17
C TYR A 47 -11.17 -6.39 -4.73
N ASP A 48 -12.10 -7.28 -4.39
CA ASP A 48 -12.67 -7.36 -3.03
C ASP A 48 -11.63 -7.66 -1.96
N LYS A 49 -10.65 -8.52 -2.28
CA LYS A 49 -9.52 -8.82 -1.40
C LYS A 49 -8.63 -7.59 -1.21
N MET A 50 -8.36 -6.84 -2.28
CA MET A 50 -7.61 -5.59 -2.23
C MET A 50 -8.35 -4.52 -1.41
N ILE A 51 -9.67 -4.38 -1.56
CA ILE A 51 -10.46 -3.46 -0.74
C ILE A 51 -10.41 -3.85 0.74
N SER A 52 -10.47 -5.15 1.07
CA SER A 52 -10.30 -5.60 2.45
C SER A 52 -8.95 -5.19 3.02
N ASN A 53 -7.88 -5.37 2.26
CA ASN A 53 -6.53 -4.98 2.65
C ASN A 53 -6.40 -3.46 2.84
N ILE A 54 -6.99 -2.66 1.95
CA ILE A 54 -7.00 -1.19 2.05
C ILE A 54 -7.73 -0.72 3.31
N ARG A 55 -8.83 -1.38 3.69
CA ARG A 55 -9.55 -1.08 4.94
C ARG A 55 -8.68 -1.31 6.17
N GLU A 56 -7.89 -2.39 6.19
CA GLU A 56 -6.96 -2.66 7.29
C GLU A 56 -5.83 -1.62 7.38
N VAL A 57 -5.34 -1.13 6.25
CA VAL A 57 -4.39 -0.01 6.19
C VAL A 57 -5.03 1.27 6.73
N LYS A 58 -6.24 1.60 6.30
CA LYS A 58 -6.95 2.81 6.74
C LYS A 58 -7.34 2.78 8.22
N ALA A 59 -7.59 1.60 8.78
CA ALA A 59 -7.84 1.41 10.20
C ALA A 59 -6.62 1.76 11.08
N ARG A 60 -5.43 1.92 10.49
CA ARG A 60 -4.19 2.37 11.14
C ARG A 60 -3.87 3.85 10.86
N GLU A 61 -4.86 4.61 10.40
CA GLU A 61 -4.76 6.06 10.19
C GLU A 61 -3.74 6.48 9.11
N ALA A 62 -3.38 5.54 8.23
CA ALA A 62 -2.58 5.82 7.05
C ALA A 62 -3.36 6.66 6.02
N VAL A 63 -2.64 7.49 5.27
CA VAL A 63 -3.19 8.32 4.19
C VAL A 63 -3.24 7.48 2.91
N VAL A 64 -4.40 6.89 2.63
CA VAL A 64 -4.59 6.05 1.45
C VAL A 64 -4.97 6.87 0.22
N ILE A 65 -4.21 6.69 -0.86
CA ILE A 65 -4.47 7.24 -2.20
C ILE A 65 -4.74 6.04 -3.13
N GLY A 66 -5.93 5.96 -3.71
CA GLY A 66 -6.38 4.81 -4.50
C GLY A 66 -6.42 5.06 -6.01
N ILE A 67 -6.07 4.03 -6.79
CA ILE A 67 -6.26 3.94 -8.25
C ILE A 67 -6.94 2.60 -8.57
#